data_AF-H9NAN9-F1
#
_entry.id   AF-H9NAN9-F1
#
_cell.length_a   1.000
_cell.length_b   1.000
_cell.length_c   1.000
_cell.angle_alpha   90.00
_cell.angle_beta   90.00
_cell.angle_gamma   90.00
#
_symmetry.space_group_name_H-M   'P 1'
#
loop_
_entity.id
_entity.type
_entity.pdbx_description
1 polymer ?
#
loop_
_entity_poly.entity_id
_entity_poly.type
_entity_poly.pdbx_seq_one_letter_code
_entity_poly.pdbx_strand_id
1 'polypeptide(L)'
;LIAHVGGPASVTAFARQLGDETFRLDRTEPTLNTAIPGDPRDTTSPRAMAQTLRNLTLGKALGDSQRAQLVTWMKGNTTGAASIQAGLPASWVVGDKTGSGGYGTTNDIAVIWPKDRAPLILVTYFT
;
A
#
# COMPACT_ATOMS: atom_id res chain seq x y z
N LEU A 1 -5.43 -7.86 -12.38
CA LEU A 1 -4.59 -6.65 -12.54
C LEU A 1 -3.24 -6.97 -13.15
N ILE A 2 -2.40 -7.80 -12.53
CA ILE A 2 -1.04 -8.11 -13.02
C ILE A 2 -1.01 -8.50 -14.51
N ALA A 3 -1.86 -9.42 -14.95
CA ALA A 3 -1.93 -9.81 -16.38
C ALA A 3 -2.32 -8.64 -17.30
N HIS A 4 -3.21 -7.75 -16.86
CA HIS A 4 -3.67 -6.60 -17.64
C HIS A 4 -2.57 -5.54 -17.85
N VAL A 5 -1.64 -5.43 -16.90
CA VAL A 5 -0.50 -4.50 -17.00
C VAL A 5 0.77 -5.14 -17.56
N GLY A 6 0.73 -6.43 -17.93
CA GLY A 6 1.87 -7.12 -18.55
C GLY A 6 2.81 -7.89 -17.60
N GLY A 7 2.37 -8.20 -16.38
CA GLY A 7 3.13 -9.03 -15.43
C GLY A 7 3.78 -8.27 -14.25
N PRO A 8 4.41 -8.98 -13.30
CA PRO A 8 5.01 -8.37 -12.10
C PRO A 8 6.06 -7.29 -12.40
N ALA A 9 6.88 -7.54 -13.42
CA ALA A 9 7.90 -6.59 -13.86
C ALA A 9 7.33 -5.23 -14.27
N SER A 10 6.14 -5.20 -14.90
CA SER A 10 5.47 -3.94 -15.26
C SER A 10 5.00 -3.15 -14.05
N VAL A 11 4.58 -3.83 -12.97
CA VAL A 11 4.23 -3.17 -11.71
C VAL A 11 5.47 -2.54 -11.08
N THR A 12 6.59 -3.25 -11.09
CA THR A 12 7.88 -2.73 -10.64
C THR A 12 8.33 -1.54 -11.51
N ALA A 13 8.18 -1.62 -12.83
CA ALA A 13 8.51 -0.53 -13.74
C ALA A 13 7.64 0.72 -13.49
N PHE A 14 6.35 0.55 -13.21
CA PHE A 14 5.49 1.66 -12.81
C PHE A 14 5.98 2.30 -11.51
N ALA A 15 6.37 1.51 -10.50
CA ALA A 15 6.96 2.05 -9.26
C ALA A 15 8.23 2.88 -9.54
N ARG A 16 9.10 2.42 -10.43
CA ARG A 16 10.29 3.18 -10.87
C ARG A 16 9.94 4.50 -11.55
N GLN A 17 8.89 4.55 -12.38
CA GLN A 17 8.42 5.79 -12.98
C GLN A 17 7.93 6.81 -11.93
N LEU A 18 7.50 6.36 -10.76
CA LEU A 18 7.12 7.21 -9.64
C LEU A 18 8.31 7.61 -8.73
N GLY A 19 9.52 7.16 -9.06
CA GLY A 19 10.74 7.36 -8.28
C GLY A 19 10.91 6.39 -7.10
N ASP A 20 10.14 5.31 -7.05
CA ASP A 20 10.32 4.25 -6.05
C ASP A 20 11.36 3.25 -6.55
N GLU A 21 12.58 3.35 -6.02
CA GLU A 21 13.70 2.45 -6.34
C GLU A 21 13.76 1.19 -5.47
N THR A 22 12.88 1.07 -4.46
CA THR A 22 12.93 -0.02 -3.47
C THR A 22 11.91 -1.11 -3.77
N PHE A 23 10.70 -0.73 -4.17
CA PHE A 23 9.62 -1.67 -4.44
C PHE A 23 10.02 -2.68 -5.52
N ARG A 24 9.68 -3.94 -5.32
CA ARG A 24 9.75 -4.97 -6.36
C ARG A 24 8.61 -5.95 -6.20
N LEU A 25 8.04 -6.35 -7.33
CA LEU A 25 7.09 -7.44 -7.46
C LEU A 25 7.65 -8.43 -8.46
N ASP A 26 7.90 -9.65 -8.00
CA ASP A 26 8.63 -10.68 -8.71
C ASP A 26 7.70 -11.83 -9.12
N ARG A 27 6.62 -12.06 -8.36
CA ARG A 27 5.71 -13.20 -8.55
C ARG A 27 4.25 -12.77 -8.67
N THR A 28 3.42 -13.73 -9.06
CA THR A 28 1.96 -13.60 -9.04
C THR A 28 1.36 -14.24 -7.80
N GLU A 29 0.09 -13.95 -7.57
CA GLU A 29 -0.71 -14.67 -6.58
C GLU A 29 -0.78 -16.17 -6.92
N PRO A 30 -0.79 -17.07 -5.91
CA PRO A 30 -0.64 -16.78 -4.48
C PRO A 30 0.83 -16.66 -4.01
N THR A 31 1.79 -16.99 -4.88
CA THR A 31 3.18 -17.24 -4.51
C THR A 31 3.97 -16.00 -4.07
N LEU A 32 3.50 -14.79 -4.35
CA LEU A 32 4.12 -13.56 -3.83
C LEU A 32 4.07 -13.47 -2.29
N ASN A 33 3.19 -14.23 -1.64
CA ASN A 33 2.98 -14.19 -0.19
C ASN A 33 3.80 -15.21 0.61
N THR A 34 4.85 -15.83 0.04
CA THR A 34 5.65 -16.81 0.81
C THR A 34 6.36 -16.16 2.00
N ALA A 35 6.72 -14.87 1.89
CA ALA A 35 7.32 -14.06 2.96
C ALA A 35 8.50 -14.71 3.70
N ILE A 36 9.36 -15.41 2.96
CA ILE A 36 10.48 -16.15 3.54
C ILE A 36 11.49 -15.14 4.12
N PRO A 37 11.91 -15.26 5.39
CA PRO A 37 12.91 -14.37 5.97
C PRO A 37 14.20 -14.34 5.14
N GLY A 38 14.61 -13.13 4.74
CA GLY A 38 15.79 -12.91 3.91
C GLY A 38 15.57 -13.05 2.40
N ASP A 39 14.40 -13.49 1.93
CA ASP A 39 14.05 -13.50 0.51
C ASP A 39 13.75 -12.07 0.03
N PRO A 40 14.51 -11.53 -0.95
CA PRO A 40 14.28 -10.16 -1.41
C PRO A 40 13.05 -10.03 -2.31
N ARG A 41 12.44 -11.12 -2.79
CA ARG A 41 11.33 -11.07 -3.75
C ARG A 41 10.05 -10.53 -3.12
N ASP A 42 9.30 -9.75 -3.90
CA ASP A 42 8.00 -9.18 -3.50
C ASP A 42 8.09 -8.29 -2.25
N THR A 43 9.21 -7.57 -2.11
CA THR A 43 9.49 -6.72 -0.94
C THR A 43 9.51 -5.23 -1.27
N THR A 44 9.42 -4.43 -0.21
CA THR A 44 9.74 -3.01 -0.20
C THR A 44 10.16 -2.60 1.21
N SER A 45 10.48 -1.33 1.44
CA SER A 45 10.68 -0.77 2.78
C SER A 45 9.48 0.08 3.23
N PRO A 46 9.24 0.22 4.55
CA PRO A 46 8.18 1.09 5.05
C PRO A 46 8.29 2.53 4.54
N ARG A 47 9.53 3.07 4.44
CA ARG A 47 9.79 4.42 3.92
C ARG A 47 9.37 4.56 2.46
N ALA A 48 9.78 3.61 1.61
CA ALA A 48 9.48 3.65 0.18
C ALA A 48 7.97 3.56 -0.07
N MET A 49 7.31 2.59 0.56
CA MET A 49 5.85 2.45 0.42
C MET A 49 5.08 3.66 0.95
N ALA A 50 5.50 4.26 2.06
CA ALA A 50 4.85 5.47 2.58
C ALA A 50 4.97 6.64 1.58
N GLN A 51 6.15 6.83 0.97
CA GLN A 51 6.35 7.87 -0.02
C GLN A 51 5.53 7.61 -1.30
N THR A 52 5.51 6.37 -1.78
CA THR A 52 4.71 5.96 -2.95
C THR A 52 3.23 6.14 -2.69
N LEU A 53 2.72 5.70 -1.54
CA LEU A 53 1.33 5.87 -1.16
C LEU A 53 0.94 7.36 -1.08
N ARG A 54 1.81 8.21 -0.50
CA ARG A 54 1.62 9.66 -0.49
C ARG A 54 1.47 10.21 -1.92
N ASN A 55 2.38 9.84 -2.81
CA ASN A 55 2.41 10.33 -4.18
C ASN A 55 1.14 9.93 -4.96
N LEU A 56 0.66 8.70 -4.75
CA LEU A 56 -0.52 8.13 -5.40
C LEU A 56 -1.84 8.71 -4.86
N THR A 57 -1.95 8.98 -3.56
CA THR A 57 -3.22 9.37 -2.92
C THR A 57 -3.38 10.86 -2.66
N LEU A 58 -2.28 11.59 -2.45
CA LEU A 58 -2.28 13.02 -2.12
C LEU A 58 -1.44 13.86 -3.10
N GLY A 59 -0.52 13.21 -3.82
CA GLY A 59 0.37 13.86 -4.78
C GLY A 59 -0.19 13.93 -6.21
N LYS A 60 0.71 14.04 -7.18
CA LYS A 60 0.39 14.18 -8.61
C LYS A 60 0.83 12.98 -9.47
N ALA A 61 1.12 11.84 -8.84
CA ALA A 61 1.49 10.62 -9.57
C ALA A 61 0.35 10.12 -10.48
N LEU A 62 -0.89 10.40 -10.10
CA LEU A 62 -2.09 10.11 -10.85
C LEU A 62 -2.83 11.40 -11.19
N GLY A 63 -3.58 11.38 -12.30
CA GLY A 63 -4.58 12.40 -12.60
C GLY A 63 -5.65 12.48 -11.52
N ASP A 64 -6.35 13.63 -11.44
CA ASP A 64 -7.24 13.94 -10.31
C ASP A 64 -8.37 12.93 -10.13
N SER A 65 -8.98 12.47 -11.23
CA SER A 65 -10.05 11.46 -11.17
C SER A 65 -9.54 10.09 -10.74
N GLN A 66 -8.35 9.66 -11.21
CA GLN A 66 -7.75 8.40 -10.81
C GLN A 66 -7.30 8.42 -9.34
N ARG A 67 -6.75 9.54 -8.88
CA ARG A 67 -6.38 9.73 -7.47
C ARG A 67 -7.62 9.68 -6.56
N ALA A 68 -8.70 10.36 -6.95
CA ALA A 68 -9.97 10.31 -6.22
C ALA A 68 -10.58 8.91 -6.21
N GLN A 69 -10.48 8.17 -7.32
CA GLN A 69 -10.94 6.78 -7.39
C GLN A 69 -10.14 5.86 -6.47
N LEU A 70 -8.81 5.97 -6.46
CA LEU A 70 -7.95 5.20 -5.57
C LEU A 70 -8.28 5.47 -4.10
N VAL A 71 -8.40 6.74 -3.72
CA VAL A 71 -8.78 7.14 -2.35
C VAL A 71 -10.16 6.60 -1.99
N THR A 72 -11.13 6.66 -2.90
CA THR A 72 -12.47 6.10 -2.69
C THR A 72 -12.42 4.60 -2.42
N TRP A 73 -11.66 3.84 -3.24
CA TRP A 73 -11.50 2.40 -3.02
C TRP A 73 -10.82 2.08 -1.69
N MET A 74 -9.77 2.81 -1.32
CA MET A 74 -9.07 2.60 -0.04
C MET A 74 -9.96 2.90 1.16
N LYS A 75 -10.74 3.99 1.14
CA LYS A 75 -11.72 4.32 2.19
C LYS A 75 -12.84 3.28 2.30
N GLY A 76 -13.12 2.56 1.22
CA GLY A 76 -14.11 1.49 1.17
C GLY A 76 -13.56 0.11 1.54
N ASN A 77 -12.32 0.00 2.03
CA ASN A 77 -11.77 -1.29 2.42
C ASN A 77 -12.58 -1.93 3.57
N THR A 78 -12.89 -3.21 3.43
CA THR A 78 -13.66 -3.98 4.43
C THR A 78 -12.78 -4.82 5.35
N THR A 79 -11.47 -4.84 5.12
CA THR A 79 -10.53 -5.73 5.82
C THR A 79 -9.66 -5.02 6.87
N GLY A 80 -9.70 -3.69 6.93
CA GLY A 80 -8.79 -2.86 7.74
C GLY A 80 -9.18 -2.62 9.20
N ALA A 81 -10.42 -2.97 9.58
CA ALA A 81 -10.99 -2.57 10.88
C ALA A 81 -10.20 -3.03 12.11
N ALA A 82 -9.47 -4.14 12.01
CA ALA A 82 -8.64 -4.71 13.09
C ALA A 82 -7.14 -4.34 13.00
N SER A 83 -6.75 -3.52 12.01
CA SER A 83 -5.35 -3.14 11.75
C SER A 83 -5.08 -1.70 12.18
N ILE A 84 -4.55 -0.82 11.30
CA ILE A 84 -4.25 0.58 11.66
C ILE A 84 -5.48 1.29 12.20
N GLN A 85 -6.65 1.05 11.60
CA GLN A 85 -7.90 1.73 11.98
C GLN A 85 -8.27 1.49 13.46
N ALA A 86 -7.99 0.30 14.01
CA ALA A 86 -8.29 -0.03 15.40
C ALA A 86 -7.50 0.83 16.41
N GLY A 87 -6.33 1.33 16.01
CA GLY A 87 -5.45 2.14 16.87
C GLY A 87 -5.72 3.65 16.82
N LEU A 88 -6.69 4.11 16.03
CA LEU A 88 -6.94 5.53 15.78
C LEU A 88 -8.28 6.00 16.36
N PRO A 89 -8.45 7.30 16.66
CA PRO A 89 -9.74 7.83 17.06
C PRO A 89 -10.82 7.55 16.01
N ALA A 90 -12.00 7.07 16.43
CA ALA A 90 -13.10 6.73 15.54
C ALA A 90 -13.63 7.90 14.68
N SER A 91 -13.31 9.15 15.06
CA SER A 91 -13.64 10.34 14.29
C SER A 91 -12.72 10.58 13.08
N TRP A 92 -11.62 9.84 12.96
CA TRP A 92 -10.69 9.96 11.85
C TRP A 92 -11.13 9.08 10.69
N VAL A 93 -11.00 9.59 9.47
CA VAL A 93 -11.26 8.80 8.27
C VAL A 93 -9.98 8.08 7.88
N VAL A 94 -10.09 6.79 7.57
CA VAL A 94 -8.97 5.94 7.14
C VAL A 94 -9.29 5.38 5.77
N GLY A 95 -8.32 5.42 4.86
CA GLY A 95 -8.31 4.58 3.67
C GLY A 95 -7.07 3.72 3.71
N ASP A 96 -7.25 2.41 3.74
CA ASP A 96 -6.17 1.46 3.98
C ASP A 96 -6.15 0.30 2.97
N LYS A 97 -5.07 -0.49 3.02
CA LYS A 97 -5.00 -1.80 2.42
C LYS A 97 -4.14 -2.73 3.26
N THR A 98 -4.80 -3.75 3.81
CA THR A 98 -4.16 -4.84 4.54
C THR A 98 -3.40 -5.82 3.64
N GLY A 99 -2.47 -6.58 4.20
CA GLY A 99 -1.81 -7.72 3.56
C GLY A 99 -1.49 -8.80 4.59
N SER A 100 -1.55 -10.07 4.20
CA SER A 100 -1.13 -11.18 5.06
C SER A 100 -0.45 -12.27 4.23
N GLY A 101 0.40 -13.08 4.87
CA GLY A 101 1.17 -14.09 4.15
C GLY A 101 1.82 -15.13 5.05
N GLY A 102 2.83 -15.81 4.51
CA GLY A 102 3.68 -16.74 5.25
C GLY A 102 4.35 -16.07 6.45
N TYR A 103 4.90 -16.89 7.35
CA TYR A 103 5.63 -16.44 8.54
C TYR A 103 4.85 -15.51 9.48
N GLY A 104 3.51 -15.54 9.43
CA GLY A 104 2.69 -14.65 10.26
C GLY A 104 2.71 -13.19 9.80
N THR A 105 3.15 -12.95 8.56
CA THR A 105 3.18 -11.61 7.97
C THR A 105 1.79 -10.97 8.07
N THR A 106 1.72 -9.80 8.69
CA THR A 106 0.49 -9.01 8.86
C THR A 106 0.82 -7.54 8.66
N ASN A 107 0.34 -7.00 7.54
CA ASN A 107 0.74 -5.70 7.04
C ASN A 107 -0.47 -4.80 6.85
N ASP A 108 -0.27 -3.50 6.98
CA ASP A 108 -1.26 -2.49 6.63
C ASP A 108 -0.59 -1.19 6.17
N ILE A 109 -1.19 -0.53 5.18
CA ILE A 109 -0.76 0.77 4.68
C ILE A 109 -1.98 1.69 4.60
N ALA A 110 -1.87 2.91 5.12
CA ALA A 110 -3.01 3.80 5.26
C ALA A 110 -2.68 5.24 4.90
N VAL A 111 -3.65 5.90 4.27
CA VAL A 111 -3.81 7.35 4.26
C VAL A 111 -4.91 7.70 5.26
N ILE A 112 -4.60 8.63 6.16
CA ILE A 112 -5.41 8.94 7.33
C ILE A 112 -5.75 10.43 7.29
N TRP A 113 -7.01 10.77 7.53
CA TRP A 113 -7.48 12.15 7.64
C TRP A 113 -7.92 12.42 9.07
N PRO A 114 -7.03 12.96 9.92
CA PRO A 114 -7.40 13.48 11.22
C PRO A 114 -8.41 14.61 11.10
N LYS A 115 -9.23 14.78 12.14
CA LYS A 115 -10.07 15.97 12.27
C LYS A 115 -9.18 17.22 12.40
N ASP A 116 -9.51 18.27 11.64
CA ASP A 116 -8.89 19.61 11.69
C ASP A 116 -7.37 19.67 11.45
N ARG A 117 -6.78 18.65 10.79
CA ARG A 117 -5.34 18.64 10.44
C ARG A 117 -5.09 18.05 9.06
N ALA A 118 -3.87 18.26 8.56
CA ALA A 118 -3.42 17.66 7.30
C ALA A 118 -3.41 16.12 7.37
N PRO A 119 -3.58 15.42 6.24
CA PRO A 119 -3.56 13.96 6.19
C PRO A 119 -2.19 13.38 6.57
N LEU A 120 -2.20 12.15 7.08
CA LEU A 120 -1.01 11.37 7.44
C LEU A 120 -0.91 10.14 6.53
N ILE A 121 0.32 9.66 6.34
CA ILE A 121 0.59 8.36 5.72
C ILE A 121 1.26 7.48 6.76
N LEU A 122 0.75 6.27 6.94
CA LEU A 122 1.29 5.28 7.87
C LEU A 122 1.44 3.94 7.17
N VAL A 123 2.59 3.31 7.37
CA VAL A 123 2.89 1.96 6.90
C VAL A 123 3.37 1.14 8.09
N THR A 124 2.70 0.02 8.34
CA THR A 124 3.08 -0.93 9.39
C THR A 124 3.26 -2.30 8.77
N TYR A 125 4.49 -2.79 8.78
CA TYR A 125 4.81 -4.16 8.37
C TYR A 125 5.26 -4.96 9.57
N PHE A 126 4.76 -6.19 9.65
CA PHE A 126 5.12 -7.18 10.67
C PHE A 126 5.28 -8.53 9.97
N THR A 127 6.41 -9.20 10.20
CA THR A 127 6.77 -10.52 9.68
C THR A 127 7.64 -11.27 10.66
#